data_AF-A0A7C0ZG37-F1
#
_entry.id   AF-A0A7C0ZG37-F1
#
_cell.length_a   1.000
_cell.length_b   1.000
_cell.length_c   1.000
_cell.angle_alpha   90.00
_cell.angle_beta   90.00
_cell.angle_gamma   90.00
#
_symmetry.space_group_name_H-M   'P 1'
#
loop_
_entity.id
_entity.type
_entity.pdbx_description
1 polymer ?
#
loop_
_entity_poly.entity_id
_entity_poly.type
_entity_poly.pdbx_seq_one_letter_code
_entity_poly.pdbx_strand_id
1 'polypeptide(L)'
;TYDTVLENVAQVEDRGYKGDVVARMAFSRYGDIYRDVTHLLGLKRPRFPHVHWQLDVFWSELDSWADLEGWLQRYEEGITRLAAIWGESLRRGKPLGIVPFIPVFKTLLTGEETPHVRCGAGSTSFAIMTDGSIHVCPVAPELPYSRVGHITTTTPQELRNILPVGPPCTTCSERGVCGGRCLFANQNMFWGRKWFNRVCQTTRHMIHELRRLVPLAERLIEEGVLDPHAFDYPEINNGCEIIP
;
A
#
# COMPACT_ATOMS: atom_id res chain seq x y z
N THR A 1 22.24 12.68 0.70
CA THR A 1 20.82 12.67 0.27
C THR A 1 19.86 12.53 1.44
N TYR A 2 20.01 11.54 2.31
CA TYR A 2 19.09 11.33 3.46
C TYR A 2 18.89 12.58 4.33
N ASP A 3 19.96 13.13 4.90
CA ASP A 3 19.89 14.31 5.78
C ASP A 3 19.31 15.53 5.05
N THR A 4 19.65 15.69 3.78
CA THR A 4 19.13 16.77 2.93
C THR A 4 17.61 16.66 2.76
N VAL A 5 17.07 15.46 2.56
CA VAL A 5 15.63 15.24 2.44
C VAL A 5 14.93 15.55 3.77
N LEU A 6 15.48 15.08 4.89
CA LEU A 6 14.92 15.37 6.22
C LEU A 6 14.88 16.88 6.49
N GLU A 7 15.98 17.58 6.23
CA GLU A 7 16.07 19.03 6.41
C GLU A 7 15.06 19.77 5.51
N ASN A 8 14.93 19.38 4.26
CA ASN A 8 13.96 19.98 3.35
C ASN A 8 12.51 19.80 3.82
N VAL A 9 12.15 18.61 4.32
CA VAL A 9 10.81 18.34 4.86
C VAL A 9 10.59 19.14 6.15
N ALA A 10 11.60 19.22 7.02
CA ALA A 10 11.52 20.04 8.24
C ALA A 10 11.28 21.51 7.90
N GLN A 11 11.93 22.05 6.87
CA GLN A 11 11.68 23.42 6.40
C GLN A 11 10.26 23.62 5.86
N VAL A 12 9.66 22.60 5.23
CA VAL A 12 8.25 22.65 4.79
C VAL A 12 7.30 22.71 5.99
N GLU A 13 7.56 21.92 7.04
CA GLU A 13 6.81 21.97 8.30
C GLU A 13 6.97 23.32 9.02
N ASP A 14 8.19 23.85 9.07
CA ASP A 14 8.53 25.14 9.70
C ASP A 14 7.85 26.32 8.97
N ARG A 15 7.64 26.20 7.66
CA ARG A 15 6.87 27.17 6.85
C ARG A 15 5.35 27.04 7.00
N GLY A 16 4.89 26.10 7.85
CA GLY A 16 3.49 26.02 8.27
C GLY A 16 2.66 24.95 7.56
N TYR A 17 3.25 24.04 6.77
CA TYR A 17 2.49 22.91 6.23
C TYR A 17 1.97 22.02 7.36
N LYS A 18 0.67 21.68 7.32
CA LYS A 18 -0.02 20.84 8.32
C LYS A 18 -0.71 19.61 7.72
N GLY A 19 -0.55 19.39 6.41
CA GLY A 19 -1.11 18.23 5.74
C GLY A 19 -0.37 16.94 6.10
N ASP A 20 -0.89 15.82 5.60
CA ASP A 20 -0.26 14.52 5.79
C ASP A 20 1.08 14.42 5.03
N VAL A 21 2.15 14.09 5.74
CA VAL A 21 3.48 13.86 5.16
C VAL A 21 3.79 12.36 5.25
N VAL A 22 3.78 11.68 4.11
CA VAL A 22 4.06 10.24 4.04
C VAL A 22 5.54 10.01 3.74
N ALA A 23 6.25 9.32 4.61
CA ALA A 23 7.57 8.78 4.25
C ALA A 23 7.38 7.57 3.33
N ARG A 24 7.61 7.78 2.04
CA ARG A 24 7.44 6.75 0.99
C ARG A 24 8.79 6.13 0.64
N MET A 25 8.90 4.82 0.85
CA MET A 25 10.12 4.05 0.62
C MET A 25 9.99 3.10 -0.58
N ALA A 26 11.11 2.85 -1.25
CA ALA A 26 11.31 1.63 -2.03
C ALA A 26 12.09 0.63 -1.16
N PHE A 27 11.53 -0.55 -0.92
CA PHE A 27 12.12 -1.56 -0.05
C PHE A 27 12.92 -2.58 -0.87
N SER A 28 14.25 -2.45 -0.81
CA SER A 28 15.19 -3.29 -1.55
C SER A 28 15.67 -4.51 -0.77
N ARG A 29 16.45 -5.38 -1.43
CA ARG A 29 17.07 -6.57 -0.82
C ARG A 29 18.01 -6.29 0.36
N TYR A 30 18.46 -5.04 0.52
CA TYR A 30 19.36 -4.61 1.58
C TYR A 30 18.62 -4.01 2.80
N GLY A 31 17.30 -3.85 2.71
CA GLY A 31 16.48 -3.27 3.76
C GLY A 31 16.12 -4.26 4.87
N ASP A 32 15.75 -3.71 6.03
CA ASP A 32 15.05 -4.42 7.10
C ASP A 32 13.75 -3.65 7.35
N ILE A 33 12.62 -4.23 6.95
CA ILE A 33 11.35 -3.50 6.92
C ILE A 33 10.93 -3.04 8.32
N TYR A 34 11.23 -3.83 9.35
CA TYR A 34 10.91 -3.46 10.72
C TYR A 34 11.78 -2.28 11.16
N ARG A 35 13.11 -2.37 10.99
CA ARG A 35 14.05 -1.30 11.33
C ARG A 35 13.70 -0.01 10.61
N ASP A 36 13.49 -0.09 9.30
CA ASP A 36 13.36 1.09 8.46
C ASP A 36 12.04 1.82 8.71
N VAL A 37 10.93 1.08 8.88
CA VAL A 37 9.62 1.67 9.22
C VAL A 37 9.64 2.26 10.64
N THR A 38 10.19 1.54 11.62
CA THR A 38 10.23 2.04 13.00
C THR A 38 11.14 3.24 13.16
N HIS A 39 12.25 3.30 12.41
CA HIS A 39 13.12 4.47 12.34
C HIS A 39 12.35 5.70 11.86
N LEU A 40 11.65 5.61 10.73
CA LEU A 40 10.89 6.73 10.16
C LEU A 40 9.71 7.18 11.05
N LEU A 41 8.97 6.23 11.63
CA LEU A 41 7.92 6.54 12.62
C LEU A 41 8.49 7.16 13.91
N GLY A 42 9.75 6.88 14.22
CA GLY A 42 10.46 7.37 15.40
C GLY A 42 11.02 8.79 15.26
N LEU A 43 11.21 9.27 14.03
CA LEU A 43 11.75 10.60 13.75
C LEU A 43 10.90 11.70 14.40
N LYS A 44 11.58 12.66 15.02
CA LYS A 44 10.95 13.81 15.69
C LYS A 44 10.94 15.07 14.83
N ARG A 45 11.92 15.20 13.94
CA ARG A 45 12.05 16.31 12.99
C ARG A 45 12.78 15.84 11.74
N PRO A 46 12.12 15.84 10.57
CA PRO A 46 10.69 16.06 10.37
C PRO A 46 9.86 14.94 11.03
N ARG A 47 8.57 15.20 11.28
CA ARG A 47 7.66 14.15 11.74
C ARG A 47 6.95 13.54 10.55
N PHE A 48 6.91 12.22 10.48
CA PHE A 48 6.09 11.51 9.50
C PHE A 48 4.87 10.90 10.17
N PRO A 49 3.66 11.45 9.98
CA PRO A 49 2.44 10.82 10.47
C PRO A 49 2.23 9.43 9.88
N HIS A 50 2.66 9.21 8.63
CA HIS A 50 2.50 7.96 7.92
C HIS A 50 3.79 7.48 7.24
N VAL A 51 3.96 6.17 7.18
CA VAL A 51 5.05 5.48 6.48
C VAL A 51 4.46 4.44 5.54
N HIS A 52 4.99 4.41 4.32
CA HIS A 52 4.59 3.52 3.25
C HIS A 52 5.84 2.97 2.55
N TRP A 53 5.77 1.74 2.05
CA TRP A 53 6.83 1.15 1.23
C TRP A 53 6.23 0.41 0.03
N GLN A 54 7.04 0.27 -1.02
CA GLN A 54 6.78 -0.62 -2.15
C GLN A 54 7.93 -1.61 -2.25
N LEU A 55 7.62 -2.87 -2.52
CA LEU A 55 8.66 -3.87 -2.75
C LEU A 55 9.42 -3.56 -4.05
N ASP A 56 10.75 -3.56 -3.99
CA ASP A 56 11.63 -3.38 -5.15
C ASP A 56 11.74 -4.67 -5.98
N VAL A 57 10.57 -5.18 -6.36
CA VAL A 57 10.42 -6.37 -7.20
C VAL A 57 10.01 -5.99 -8.62
N PHE A 58 9.41 -4.81 -8.81
CA PHE A 58 9.05 -4.27 -10.12
C PHE A 58 10.30 -3.89 -10.90
N TRP A 59 10.41 -4.40 -12.12
CA TRP A 59 11.58 -4.19 -12.99
C TRP A 59 12.90 -4.77 -12.47
N SER A 60 12.82 -5.62 -11.43
CA SER A 60 13.92 -6.45 -10.98
C SER A 60 13.93 -7.78 -11.72
N GLU A 61 15.10 -8.22 -12.18
CA GLU A 61 15.32 -9.59 -12.64
C GLU A 61 15.29 -10.54 -11.44
N LEU A 62 14.09 -10.88 -10.97
CA LEU A 62 13.92 -11.69 -9.75
C LEU A 62 14.64 -13.05 -9.83
N ASP A 63 14.77 -13.62 -11.03
CA ASP A 63 15.50 -14.87 -11.25
C ASP A 63 17.02 -14.72 -11.10
N SER A 64 17.57 -13.49 -11.17
CA SER A 64 18.99 -13.21 -10.91
C SER A 64 19.29 -12.90 -9.45
N TRP A 65 18.27 -12.85 -8.58
CA TRP A 65 18.45 -12.64 -7.14
C TRP A 65 18.83 -13.95 -6.45
N ALA A 66 20.09 -14.03 -6.00
CA ALA A 66 20.63 -15.23 -5.37
C ALA A 66 19.86 -15.72 -4.12
N ASP A 67 19.19 -14.82 -3.38
CA ASP A 67 18.43 -15.15 -2.17
C ASP A 67 17.09 -14.38 -2.11
N LEU A 68 16.28 -14.49 -3.17
CA LEU A 68 14.95 -13.86 -3.18
C LEU A 68 14.03 -14.46 -2.10
N GLU A 69 14.07 -15.78 -1.92
CA GLU A 69 13.23 -16.46 -0.93
C GLU A 69 13.59 -16.04 0.50
N GLY A 70 14.89 -16.02 0.86
CA GLY A 70 15.31 -15.55 2.18
C GLY A 70 14.98 -14.07 2.41
N TRP A 71 15.02 -13.23 1.38
CA TRP A 71 14.55 -11.85 1.48
C TRP A 71 13.05 -11.76 1.77
N LEU A 72 12.21 -12.55 1.08
CA LEU A 72 10.77 -12.59 1.34
C LEU A 72 10.45 -13.10 2.76
N GLN A 73 11.19 -14.10 3.25
CA GLN A 73 11.04 -14.59 4.62
C GLN A 73 11.39 -13.52 5.65
N ARG A 74 12.53 -12.82 5.49
CA ARG A 74 12.91 -11.69 6.35
C ARG A 74 11.87 -10.56 6.30
N TYR A 75 11.29 -10.31 5.13
CA TYR A 75 10.19 -9.37 4.98
C TYR A 75 8.96 -9.81 5.78
N GLU A 76 8.54 -11.08 5.66
CA GLU A 76 7.40 -11.65 6.40
C GLU A 76 7.61 -11.58 7.92
N GLU A 77 8.80 -11.92 8.42
CA GLU A 77 9.17 -11.77 9.83
C GLU A 77 9.09 -10.31 10.30
N GLY A 78 9.59 -9.38 9.47
CA GLY A 78 9.49 -7.95 9.72
C GLY A 78 8.04 -7.47 9.79
N ILE A 79 7.17 -7.96 8.91
CA ILE A 79 5.73 -7.68 8.92
C ILE A 79 5.06 -8.20 10.19
N THR A 80 5.38 -9.41 10.65
CA THR A 80 4.87 -9.93 11.94
C THR A 80 5.26 -9.03 13.11
N ARG A 81 6.52 -8.57 13.14
CA ARG A 81 7.01 -7.64 14.19
C ARG A 81 6.33 -6.27 14.10
N LEU A 82 6.11 -5.75 12.89
CA LEU A 82 5.37 -4.51 12.67
C LEU A 82 3.92 -4.63 13.12
N ALA A 83 3.25 -5.74 12.82
CA ALA A 83 1.88 -6.01 13.25
C ALA A 83 1.78 -6.06 14.79
N ALA A 84 2.77 -6.66 15.46
CA ALA A 84 2.81 -6.69 16.92
C ALA A 84 2.88 -5.29 17.54
N ILE A 85 3.81 -4.43 17.11
CA ILE A 85 3.90 -3.05 17.63
C ILE A 85 2.70 -2.19 17.22
N TRP A 86 2.08 -2.50 16.07
CA TRP A 86 0.87 -1.83 15.63
C TRP A 86 -0.32 -2.21 16.52
N GLY A 87 -0.45 -3.48 16.91
CA GLY A 87 -1.41 -3.93 17.92
C GLY A 87 -1.23 -3.23 19.28
N GLU A 88 0.02 -3.04 19.73
CA GLU A 88 0.30 -2.25 20.94
C GLU A 88 -0.12 -0.78 20.80
N SER A 89 -0.03 -0.21 19.60
CA SER A 89 -0.49 1.16 19.36
C SER A 89 -2.01 1.31 19.43
N LEU A 90 -2.77 0.28 19.05
CA LEU A 90 -4.23 0.27 19.22
C LEU A 90 -4.63 0.42 20.68
N ARG A 91 -3.92 -0.26 21.61
CA ARG A 91 -4.15 -0.14 23.06
C ARG A 91 -3.90 1.26 23.61
N ARG A 92 -3.17 2.10 22.87
CA ARG A 92 -2.92 3.52 23.21
C ARG A 92 -3.97 4.45 22.58
N GLY A 93 -5.01 3.90 21.95
CA GLY A 93 -6.10 4.62 21.32
C GLY A 93 -5.76 5.25 19.96
N LYS A 94 -4.54 5.04 19.44
CA LYS A 94 -4.14 5.59 18.14
C LYS A 94 -3.24 4.62 17.36
N PRO A 95 -3.71 4.11 16.20
CA PRO A 95 -2.86 3.26 15.36
C PRO A 95 -1.62 4.01 14.89
N LEU A 96 -0.48 3.31 14.84
CA LEU A 96 0.68 3.79 14.11
C LEU A 96 0.32 3.98 12.62
N GLY A 97 0.88 5.02 12.01
CA GLY A 97 0.64 5.39 10.61
C GLY A 97 1.29 4.45 9.59
N ILE A 98 1.06 3.15 9.71
CA ILE A 98 1.55 2.15 8.75
C ILE A 98 0.53 2.04 7.62
N VAL A 99 0.79 2.71 6.50
CA VAL A 99 -0.17 2.87 5.40
C VAL A 99 -0.71 1.53 4.87
N PRO A 100 0.10 0.48 4.66
CA PRO A 100 -0.43 -0.82 4.22
C PRO A 100 -1.39 -1.49 5.20
N PHE A 101 -1.32 -1.14 6.49
CA PHE A 101 -2.09 -1.82 7.53
C PHE A 101 -3.48 -1.18 7.70
N ILE A 102 -3.55 0.15 7.72
CA ILE A 102 -4.77 0.87 8.13
C ILE A 102 -5.99 0.50 7.26
N PRO A 103 -5.96 0.62 5.92
CA PRO A 103 -7.16 0.38 5.11
C PRO A 103 -7.45 -1.11 4.93
N VAL A 104 -6.43 -1.97 5.04
CA VAL A 104 -6.60 -3.43 5.07
C VAL A 104 -7.32 -3.84 6.35
N PHE A 105 -6.88 -3.31 7.48
CA PHE A 105 -7.49 -3.58 8.78
C PHE A 105 -8.92 -3.05 8.85
N LYS A 106 -9.22 -1.87 8.29
CA LYS A 106 -10.60 -1.37 8.18
C LYS A 106 -11.52 -2.41 7.53
N THR A 107 -11.14 -2.95 6.37
CA THR A 107 -11.92 -3.99 5.68
C THR A 107 -12.08 -5.26 6.51
N LEU A 108 -11.03 -5.67 7.23
CA LEU A 108 -11.10 -6.85 8.11
C LEU A 108 -12.04 -6.64 9.31
N LEU A 109 -12.05 -5.42 9.86
CA LEU A 109 -12.87 -5.04 11.01
C LEU A 109 -14.34 -4.86 10.63
N THR A 110 -14.64 -4.21 9.50
CA THR A 110 -16.02 -3.90 9.08
C THR A 110 -16.65 -4.99 8.22
N GLY A 111 -15.83 -5.86 7.60
CA GLY A 111 -16.28 -6.79 6.57
C GLY A 111 -16.59 -6.15 5.22
N GLU A 112 -16.40 -4.82 5.08
CA GLU A 112 -16.66 -4.11 3.83
C GLU A 112 -15.53 -4.34 2.83
N GLU A 113 -15.80 -5.20 1.85
CA GLU A 113 -14.85 -5.53 0.79
C GLU A 113 -14.52 -4.35 -0.12
N THR A 114 -13.25 -4.25 -0.54
CA THR A 114 -12.85 -3.30 -1.58
C THR A 114 -13.21 -3.85 -2.97
N PRO A 115 -13.98 -3.14 -3.82
CA PRO A 115 -14.46 -3.68 -5.09
C PRO A 115 -13.39 -3.72 -6.18
N HIS A 116 -12.30 -2.97 -6.04
CA HIS A 116 -11.23 -2.80 -7.03
C HIS A 116 -9.85 -2.81 -6.35
N VAL A 117 -8.78 -2.61 -7.11
CA VAL A 117 -7.43 -2.41 -6.53
C VAL A 117 -7.45 -1.24 -5.56
N ARG A 118 -6.77 -1.35 -4.42
CA ARG A 118 -6.89 -0.35 -3.33
C ARG A 118 -6.42 1.06 -3.70
N CYS A 119 -5.50 1.20 -4.64
CA CYS A 119 -5.09 2.52 -5.15
C CYS A 119 -6.08 3.14 -6.14
N GLY A 120 -7.13 2.40 -6.55
CA GLY A 120 -8.14 2.86 -7.50
C GLY A 120 -7.73 2.82 -8.98
N ALA A 121 -6.49 2.46 -9.31
CA ALA A 121 -6.01 2.38 -10.69
C ALA A 121 -6.96 1.56 -11.58
N GLY A 122 -7.27 2.08 -12.77
CA GLY A 122 -8.18 1.44 -13.73
C GLY A 122 -9.66 1.43 -13.32
N SER A 123 -10.00 2.03 -12.18
CA SER A 123 -11.37 2.05 -11.64
C SER A 123 -11.83 3.46 -11.24
N THR A 124 -11.19 4.05 -10.24
CA THR A 124 -11.55 5.35 -9.65
C THR A 124 -10.39 6.35 -9.65
N SER A 125 -9.20 5.93 -10.08
CA SER A 125 -7.99 6.75 -10.18
C SER A 125 -7.29 6.52 -11.52
N PHE A 126 -6.85 7.60 -12.15
CA PHE A 126 -6.26 7.62 -13.48
C PHE A 126 -5.12 8.63 -13.54
N ALA A 127 -4.14 8.39 -14.42
CA ALA A 127 -3.07 9.32 -14.70
C ALA A 127 -3.37 10.10 -15.97
N ILE A 128 -3.21 11.43 -15.93
CA ILE A 128 -3.23 12.29 -17.11
C ILE A 128 -1.79 12.57 -17.48
N MET A 129 -1.40 12.17 -18.68
CA MET A 129 -0.06 12.39 -19.21
C MET A 129 0.06 13.82 -19.76
N THR A 130 1.30 14.25 -20.00
CA THR A 130 1.60 15.62 -20.46
C THR A 130 1.02 15.96 -21.83
N ASP A 131 0.69 14.96 -22.66
CA ASP A 131 0.03 15.13 -23.96
C ASP A 131 -1.51 15.15 -23.85
N GLY A 132 -2.07 15.01 -22.64
CA GLY A 132 -3.51 14.90 -22.42
C GLY A 132 -4.07 13.48 -22.53
N SER A 133 -3.25 12.48 -22.83
CA SER A 133 -3.69 11.07 -22.80
C SER A 133 -3.99 10.63 -21.36
N ILE A 134 -5.01 9.78 -21.22
CA ILE A 134 -5.46 9.24 -19.93
C ILE A 134 -5.04 7.78 -19.84
N HIS A 135 -4.37 7.43 -18.75
CA HIS A 135 -3.86 6.10 -18.48
C HIS A 135 -4.47 5.53 -17.18
N VAL A 136 -4.63 4.21 -17.11
CA VAL A 136 -5.15 3.49 -15.93
C VAL A 136 -4.24 3.64 -14.70
N CYS A 137 -2.94 3.85 -14.92
CA CYS A 137 -1.90 3.96 -13.92
C CYS A 137 -0.71 4.71 -14.54
N PRO A 138 0.06 5.50 -13.78
CA PRO A 138 1.31 6.08 -14.31
C PRO A 138 2.41 5.04 -14.52
N VAL A 139 2.25 3.82 -14.00
CA VAL A 139 3.21 2.72 -14.16
C VAL A 139 3.02 2.08 -15.54
N ALA A 140 4.13 1.96 -16.27
CA ALA A 140 4.21 1.32 -17.58
C ALA A 140 3.24 1.93 -18.63
N PRO A 141 3.37 3.23 -18.94
CA PRO A 141 2.53 3.90 -19.95
C PRO A 141 2.68 3.29 -21.34
N GLU A 142 3.78 2.61 -21.62
CA GLU A 142 4.08 1.93 -22.88
C GLU A 142 3.25 0.68 -23.14
N LEU A 143 2.59 0.12 -22.12
CA LEU A 143 1.83 -1.11 -22.27
C LEU A 143 0.48 -0.87 -22.99
N PRO A 144 0.03 -1.80 -23.86
CA PRO A 144 -1.16 -1.60 -24.70
C PRO A 144 -2.45 -1.32 -23.91
N TYR A 145 -2.60 -1.91 -22.72
CA TYR A 145 -3.79 -1.71 -21.88
C TYR A 145 -3.76 -0.39 -21.09
N SER A 146 -2.61 0.32 -21.09
CA SER A 146 -2.38 1.44 -20.19
C SER A 146 -3.20 2.67 -20.57
N ARG A 147 -3.19 3.04 -21.86
CA ARG A 147 -3.94 4.19 -22.39
C ARG A 147 -5.41 3.85 -22.58
N VAL A 148 -6.29 4.62 -21.95
CA VAL A 148 -7.75 4.41 -21.94
C VAL A 148 -8.57 5.58 -22.46
N GLY A 149 -7.94 6.72 -22.74
CA GLY A 149 -8.66 7.87 -23.27
C GLY A 149 -7.80 9.10 -23.49
N HIS A 150 -8.47 10.24 -23.63
CA HIS A 150 -7.85 11.55 -23.76
C HIS A 150 -8.76 12.61 -23.13
N ILE A 151 -8.19 13.61 -22.46
CA ILE A 151 -8.96 14.62 -21.69
C ILE A 151 -9.95 15.44 -22.53
N THR A 152 -9.76 15.50 -23.85
CA THR A 152 -10.64 16.25 -24.76
C THR A 152 -11.78 15.43 -25.35
N THR A 153 -11.70 14.10 -25.30
CA THR A 153 -12.66 13.20 -25.96
C THR A 153 -13.31 12.19 -25.02
N THR A 154 -12.80 12.05 -23.80
CA THR A 154 -13.24 11.04 -22.84
C THR A 154 -13.80 11.69 -21.60
N THR A 155 -14.96 11.21 -21.17
CA THR A 155 -15.65 11.65 -19.96
C THR A 155 -15.28 10.78 -18.75
N PRO A 156 -15.34 11.30 -17.51
CA PRO A 156 -15.08 10.51 -16.31
C PRO A 156 -15.95 9.25 -16.18
N GLN A 157 -17.19 9.28 -16.68
CA GLN A 157 -18.13 8.17 -16.61
C GLN A 157 -17.67 6.98 -17.48
N GLU A 158 -17.07 7.25 -18.63
CA GLU A 158 -16.54 6.23 -19.54
C GLU A 158 -15.30 5.52 -18.97
N LEU A 159 -14.57 6.18 -18.07
CA LEU A 159 -13.35 5.64 -17.46
C LEU A 159 -13.65 4.70 -16.29
N ARG A 160 -14.79 4.87 -15.61
CA ARG A 160 -15.04 4.17 -14.34
C ARG A 160 -15.06 2.66 -14.54
N ASN A 161 -14.23 1.95 -13.76
CA ASN A 161 -14.08 0.48 -13.81
C ASN A 161 -13.62 -0.08 -15.18
N ILE A 162 -12.97 0.74 -16.02
CA ILE A 162 -12.56 0.35 -17.38
C ILE A 162 -11.59 -0.84 -17.41
N LEU A 163 -10.77 -1.01 -16.38
CA LEU A 163 -9.81 -2.12 -16.30
C LEU A 163 -9.83 -2.80 -14.93
N PRO A 164 -10.67 -3.84 -14.73
CA PRO A 164 -10.68 -4.63 -13.51
C PRO A 164 -9.47 -5.57 -13.44
N VAL A 165 -9.27 -6.17 -12.26
CA VAL A 165 -8.25 -7.22 -12.07
C VAL A 165 -8.66 -8.52 -12.78
N GLY A 166 -7.67 -9.21 -13.36
CA GLY A 166 -7.83 -10.51 -13.98
C GLY A 166 -7.54 -11.69 -13.04
N PRO A 167 -7.71 -12.95 -13.53
CA PRO A 167 -7.27 -14.15 -12.83
C PRO A 167 -5.79 -14.04 -12.43
N PRO A 168 -5.37 -14.63 -11.29
CA PRO A 168 -6.15 -15.48 -10.40
C PRO A 168 -6.95 -14.73 -9.35
N CYS A 169 -6.93 -13.40 -9.36
CA CYS A 169 -7.57 -12.61 -8.32
C CYS A 169 -9.10 -12.71 -8.39
N THR A 170 -9.66 -12.99 -9.56
CA THR A 170 -11.12 -13.14 -9.77
C THR A 170 -11.76 -14.28 -8.98
N THR A 171 -11.00 -15.30 -8.59
CA THR A 171 -11.48 -16.45 -7.78
C THR A 171 -10.80 -16.53 -6.41
N CYS A 172 -10.05 -15.51 -6.03
CA CYS A 172 -9.28 -15.49 -4.79
C CYS A 172 -10.15 -15.09 -3.59
N SER A 173 -10.12 -15.88 -2.51
CA SER A 173 -10.85 -15.59 -1.27
C SER A 173 -10.43 -14.30 -0.56
N GLU A 174 -9.18 -13.85 -0.77
CA GLU A 174 -8.65 -12.62 -0.16
C GLU A 174 -8.86 -11.39 -1.07
N ARG A 175 -9.54 -11.53 -2.22
CA ARG A 175 -9.75 -10.43 -3.19
C ARG A 175 -10.50 -9.26 -2.56
N GLY A 176 -11.53 -9.54 -1.77
CA GLY A 176 -12.28 -8.51 -1.05
C GLY A 176 -11.43 -7.71 -0.06
N VAL A 177 -10.33 -8.31 0.43
CA VAL A 177 -9.40 -7.67 1.37
C VAL A 177 -8.24 -6.99 0.65
N CYS A 178 -7.61 -7.61 -0.35
CA CYS A 178 -6.43 -7.01 -1.01
C CYS A 178 -6.76 -6.18 -2.26
N GLY A 179 -7.96 -6.32 -2.82
CA GLY A 179 -8.37 -5.66 -4.07
C GLY A 179 -7.67 -6.20 -5.32
N GLY A 180 -6.89 -7.29 -5.21
CA GLY A 180 -6.09 -7.83 -6.31
C GLY A 180 -4.69 -7.24 -6.45
N ARG A 181 -4.18 -6.56 -5.40
CA ARG A 181 -2.84 -5.94 -5.34
C ARG A 181 -2.65 -4.81 -6.37
N CYS A 182 -1.42 -4.57 -6.82
CA CYS A 182 -1.08 -3.71 -7.94
C CYS A 182 -1.76 -4.17 -9.24
N LEU A 183 -2.45 -3.25 -9.93
CA LEU A 183 -3.01 -3.53 -11.25
C LEU A 183 -1.94 -3.96 -12.25
N PHE A 184 -0.78 -3.29 -12.26
CA PHE A 184 0.33 -3.64 -13.14
C PHE A 184 0.85 -5.07 -12.88
N ALA A 185 1.03 -5.46 -11.61
CA ALA A 185 1.46 -6.82 -11.26
C ALA A 185 0.44 -7.87 -11.71
N ASN A 186 -0.85 -7.58 -11.51
CA ASN A 186 -1.95 -8.47 -11.87
C ASN A 186 -2.05 -8.67 -13.38
N GLN A 187 -1.92 -7.61 -14.18
CA GLN A 187 -2.05 -7.69 -15.64
C GLN A 187 -0.84 -8.34 -16.30
N ASN A 188 0.39 -7.99 -15.87
CA ASN A 188 1.60 -8.49 -16.55
C ASN A 188 2.11 -9.81 -16.00
N MET A 189 2.02 -10.02 -14.68
CA MET A 189 2.69 -11.12 -13.98
C MET A 189 4.12 -11.35 -14.49
N PHE A 190 4.89 -10.27 -14.66
CA PHE A 190 6.15 -10.27 -15.44
C PHE A 190 7.17 -11.30 -14.93
N TRP A 191 7.14 -11.63 -13.65
CA TRP A 191 8.01 -12.62 -13.00
C TRP A 191 7.52 -14.07 -13.15
N GLY A 192 6.52 -14.30 -14.00
CA GLY A 192 5.84 -15.58 -14.12
C GLY A 192 4.94 -15.92 -12.92
N ARG A 193 4.12 -16.95 -13.11
CA ARG A 193 3.08 -17.31 -12.14
C ARG A 193 3.63 -17.79 -10.80
N LYS A 194 4.80 -18.44 -10.81
CA LYS A 194 5.47 -18.94 -9.60
C LYS A 194 5.80 -17.79 -8.64
N TRP A 195 6.54 -16.78 -9.11
CA TRP A 195 6.93 -15.64 -8.28
C TRP A 195 5.74 -14.74 -7.96
N PHE A 196 4.81 -14.54 -8.89
CA PHE A 196 3.56 -13.83 -8.58
C PHE A 196 2.83 -14.46 -7.38
N ASN A 197 2.67 -15.79 -7.39
CA ASN A 197 2.03 -16.50 -6.28
C ASN A 197 2.84 -16.40 -4.98
N ARG A 198 4.18 -16.49 -5.05
CA ARG A 198 5.05 -16.41 -3.86
C ARG A 198 5.03 -15.02 -3.22
N VAL A 199 5.12 -13.95 -4.02
CA VAL A 199 4.93 -12.58 -3.51
C VAL A 199 3.48 -12.42 -3.01
N CYS A 200 2.49 -13.08 -3.61
CA CYS A 200 1.10 -13.02 -3.11
C CYS A 200 0.96 -13.65 -1.71
N GLN A 201 1.80 -14.63 -1.37
CA GLN A 201 1.85 -15.19 -0.02
C GLN A 201 2.30 -14.17 1.02
N THR A 202 3.21 -13.23 0.70
CA THR A 202 3.61 -12.18 1.66
C THR A 202 2.45 -11.22 1.96
N THR A 203 1.61 -10.92 0.96
CA THR A 203 0.36 -10.16 1.16
C THR A 203 -0.61 -10.93 2.06
N ARG A 204 -0.78 -12.24 1.83
CA ARG A 204 -1.64 -13.09 2.66
C ARG A 204 -1.14 -13.17 4.10
N HIS A 205 0.18 -13.23 4.29
CA HIS A 205 0.82 -13.18 5.60
C HIS A 205 0.47 -11.89 6.35
N MET A 206 0.64 -10.73 5.70
CA MET A 206 0.24 -9.44 6.27
C MET A 206 -1.25 -9.42 6.67
N ILE A 207 -2.14 -9.87 5.77
CA ILE A 207 -3.58 -9.94 6.04
C ILE A 207 -3.86 -10.86 7.24
N HIS A 208 -3.18 -12.01 7.34
CA HIS A 208 -3.32 -12.94 8.45
C HIS A 208 -2.92 -12.30 9.79
N GLU A 209 -1.76 -11.64 9.86
CA GLU A 209 -1.30 -10.98 11.09
C GLU A 209 -2.24 -9.86 11.52
N LEU A 210 -2.74 -9.08 10.55
CA LEU A 210 -3.74 -8.03 10.83
C LEU A 210 -5.07 -8.62 11.29
N ARG A 211 -5.55 -9.70 10.67
CA ARG A 211 -6.81 -10.36 11.05
C ARG A 211 -6.81 -10.84 12.50
N ARG A 212 -5.66 -11.27 13.03
CA ARG A 212 -5.51 -11.67 14.44
C ARG A 212 -5.72 -10.51 15.43
N LEU A 213 -5.61 -9.26 14.98
CA LEU A 213 -5.81 -8.07 15.80
C LEU A 213 -7.26 -7.57 15.82
N VAL A 214 -8.15 -8.12 14.97
CA VAL A 214 -9.57 -7.71 14.91
C VAL A 214 -10.26 -7.84 16.27
N PRO A 215 -10.19 -9.00 16.98
CA PRO A 215 -10.84 -9.13 18.30
C PRO A 215 -10.28 -8.18 19.36
N LEU A 216 -9.03 -7.72 19.21
CA LEU A 216 -8.46 -6.71 20.11
C LEU A 216 -9.08 -5.34 19.82
N ALA A 217 -9.16 -4.94 18.55
CA ALA A 217 -9.71 -3.66 18.15
C ALA A 217 -11.19 -3.54 18.51
N GLU A 218 -11.99 -4.59 18.28
CA GLU A 218 -13.42 -4.63 18.64
C GLU A 218 -13.61 -4.33 20.14
N ARG A 219 -12.87 -5.03 21.01
CA ARG A 219 -12.92 -4.77 22.47
C ARG A 219 -12.50 -3.34 22.82
N LEU A 220 -11.42 -2.83 22.24
CA LEU A 220 -10.94 -1.47 22.53
C LEU A 220 -11.93 -0.39 22.05
N ILE A 221 -12.68 -0.67 20.98
CA ILE A 221 -13.76 0.20 20.49
C ILE A 221 -14.93 0.17 21.48
N GLU A 222 -15.36 -1.02 21.92
CA GLU A 222 -16.43 -1.18 22.92
C GLU A 222 -16.09 -0.48 24.25
N GLU A 223 -14.83 -0.54 24.67
CA GLU A 223 -14.30 0.12 25.87
C GLU A 223 -14.13 1.65 25.68
N GLY A 224 -14.30 2.19 24.48
CA GLY A 224 -14.12 3.60 24.16
C GLY A 224 -12.65 4.07 24.15
N VAL A 225 -11.70 3.14 24.14
CA VAL A 225 -10.25 3.43 24.07
C VAL A 225 -9.84 3.79 22.64
N LEU A 226 -10.44 3.14 21.65
CA LEU A 226 -10.12 3.30 20.23
C LEU A 226 -11.34 3.87 19.48
N ASP A 227 -11.14 4.93 18.72
CA ASP A 227 -12.17 5.48 17.84
C ASP A 227 -12.38 4.54 16.63
N PRO A 228 -13.62 4.09 16.33
CA PRO A 228 -13.93 3.35 15.10
C PRO A 228 -13.44 4.02 13.81
N HIS A 229 -13.42 5.36 13.78
CA HIS A 229 -12.95 6.15 12.64
C HIS A 229 -11.42 6.26 12.55
N ALA A 230 -10.67 5.70 13.50
CA ALA A 230 -9.21 5.69 13.47
C ALA A 230 -8.61 4.98 12.25
N PHE A 231 -9.42 4.21 11.51
CA PHE A 231 -9.01 3.49 10.30
C PHE A 231 -9.48 4.14 9.00
N ASP A 232 -10.06 5.33 9.06
CA ASP A 232 -10.49 6.11 7.89
C ASP A 232 -9.27 6.77 7.22
N TYR A 233 -8.50 5.97 6.48
CA TYR A 233 -7.33 6.42 5.73
C TYR A 233 -7.25 5.78 4.33
N PRO A 234 -6.77 6.52 3.33
CA PRO A 234 -6.57 7.97 3.34
C PRO A 234 -7.91 8.70 3.08
N GLU A 235 -8.05 9.93 3.57
CA GLU A 235 -9.24 10.77 3.32
C GLU A 235 -9.40 11.07 1.81
N ILE A 236 -8.27 11.35 1.16
CA ILE A 236 -8.16 11.56 -0.28
C ILE A 236 -7.14 10.58 -0.81
N ASN A 237 -7.40 9.96 -1.97
CA ASN A 237 -6.45 9.06 -2.61
C ASN A 237 -5.10 9.79 -2.82
N ASN A 238 -4.10 9.38 -2.04
CA ASN A 238 -2.77 9.99 -2.00
C ASN A 238 -1.76 9.24 -2.88
N GLY A 239 -2.24 8.34 -3.75
CA GLY A 239 -1.40 7.57 -4.66
C GLY A 239 -0.47 6.57 -3.97
N CYS A 240 -0.66 6.30 -2.68
CA CYS A 240 0.02 5.19 -2.00
C CYS A 240 -0.58 3.86 -2.45
N GLU A 241 0.31 2.89 -2.64
CA GLU A 241 -0.09 1.53 -2.91
C GLU A 241 -0.36 0.83 -1.57
N ILE A 242 -1.62 0.52 -1.28
CA ILE A 242 -1.97 -0.06 0.02
C ILE A 242 -1.46 -1.51 0.17
N ILE A 243 -1.22 -2.22 -0.94
CA ILE A 243 -0.68 -3.58 -0.93
C ILE A 243 0.73 -3.57 -1.54
N PRO A 244 1.80 -3.56 -0.70
CA PRO A 244 3.18 -3.50 -1.16
C PRO A 244 3.64 -4.65 -2.07
#